data_AF-A0A7W1FQ04-F1
#
_entry.id   AF-A0A7W1FQ04-F1
#
_cell.length_a   1.000
_cell.length_b   1.000
_cell.length_c   1.000
_cell.angle_alpha   90.00
_cell.angle_beta   90.00
_cell.angle_gamma   90.00
#
_symmetry.space_group_name_H-M   'P 1'
#
loop_
_entity.id
_entity.type
_entity.pdbx_description
1 polymer ?
#
loop_
_entity_poly.entity_id
_entity_poly.type
_entity_poly.pdbx_seq_one_letter_code
_entity_poly.pdbx_strand_id
1 'polypeptide(L)'
;MFRRDLRGDVGYSGESPEDFWGALRGVWFAPVRFFRGLDPQGGVIRPAIFASVVIYLDLLLEAVLQMLWLREFNFALTYAPFLALVVAIVLAPLLVAGLVVLVLVILGGGTLSRGGFFPLFRALGYASGIGFALWIPFAPLLAVPYGAFVATVAVKETLNVTRARAAAATLIPLGAVILIVLVLLGPDEAAGFLVNPPGS
;
A
#
# COMPACT_ATOMS: atom_id res chain seq x y z
N MET A 1 -22.82 -3.92 -41.12
CA MET A 1 -22.14 -4.97 -40.32
C MET A 1 -21.63 -4.32 -39.05
N PHE A 2 -22.45 -4.32 -37.98
CA PHE A 2 -22.12 -3.71 -36.70
C PHE A 2 -21.14 -4.60 -35.94
N ARG A 3 -19.87 -4.19 -35.88
CA ARG A 3 -18.88 -4.82 -35.01
C ARG A 3 -19.10 -4.24 -33.61
N ARG A 4 -19.64 -5.07 -32.72
CA ARG A 4 -19.74 -4.76 -31.29
C ARG A 4 -18.33 -4.79 -30.71
N ASP A 5 -17.73 -3.62 -30.54
CA ASP A 5 -16.61 -3.44 -29.63
C ASP A 5 -17.15 -3.46 -28.19
N LEU A 6 -17.31 -4.67 -27.64
CA LEU A 6 -17.50 -4.93 -26.22
C LEU A 6 -16.15 -5.31 -25.60
N ARG A 7 -15.14 -4.45 -25.79
CA ARG A 7 -13.98 -4.44 -24.89
C ARG A 7 -14.29 -3.41 -23.83
N GLY A 8 -14.50 -3.88 -22.61
CA GLY A 8 -14.56 -3.02 -21.43
C GLY A 8 -13.23 -2.29 -21.30
N ASP A 9 -13.13 -1.14 -21.94
CA ASP A 9 -12.12 -0.15 -21.67
C ASP A 9 -12.35 0.30 -20.23
N VAL A 10 -11.55 -0.27 -19.32
CA VAL A 10 -11.31 0.32 -18.01
C VAL A 10 -10.53 1.61 -18.29
N GLY A 11 -11.27 2.63 -18.72
CA GLY A 11 -10.77 3.95 -19.07
C GLY A 11 -10.27 4.63 -17.81
N TYR A 12 -8.96 4.58 -17.57
CA TYR A 12 -8.30 5.59 -16.77
C TYR A 12 -8.02 6.76 -17.69
N SER A 13 -9.06 7.55 -17.94
CA SER A 13 -9.01 8.77 -18.75
C SER A 13 -8.41 9.91 -17.93
N GLY A 14 -7.10 9.88 -17.63
CA GLY A 14 -6.37 11.01 -17.02
C GLY A 14 -6.87 11.56 -15.67
N GLU A 15 -7.97 11.04 -15.14
CA GLU A 15 -8.62 11.49 -13.93
C GLU A 15 -8.26 10.57 -12.76
N SER A 16 -8.21 11.19 -11.58
CA SER A 16 -8.03 10.47 -10.33
C SER A 16 -9.05 9.35 -10.18
N PRO A 17 -8.69 8.13 -9.73
CA PRO A 17 -9.67 7.11 -9.41
C PRO A 17 -10.72 7.71 -8.46
N GLU A 18 -11.99 7.65 -8.87
CA GLU A 18 -13.09 8.18 -8.07
C GLU A 18 -13.54 7.18 -7.01
N ASP A 19 -13.43 5.88 -7.34
CA ASP A 19 -13.89 4.78 -6.50
C ASP A 19 -12.74 3.98 -5.88
N PHE A 20 -12.91 3.61 -4.62
CA PHE A 20 -12.00 2.74 -3.87
C PHE A 20 -11.72 1.42 -4.61
N TRP A 21 -12.77 0.71 -5.04
CA TRP A 21 -12.63 -0.57 -5.73
C TRP A 21 -11.97 -0.44 -7.10
N GLY A 22 -12.20 0.69 -7.77
CA GLY A 22 -11.51 1.03 -9.01
C GLY A 22 -10.01 1.16 -8.76
N ALA A 23 -9.61 1.97 -7.78
CA ALA A 23 -8.20 2.12 -7.40
C ALA A 23 -7.56 0.79 -7.00
N LEU A 24 -8.21 0.01 -6.14
CA LEU A 24 -7.70 -1.29 -5.69
C LEU A 24 -7.49 -2.24 -6.88
N ARG A 25 -8.49 -2.40 -7.76
CA ARG A 25 -8.37 -3.27 -8.93
C ARG A 25 -7.27 -2.79 -9.89
N GLY A 26 -7.15 -1.47 -10.09
CA GLY A 26 -6.11 -0.89 -10.94
C GLY A 26 -4.70 -1.19 -10.44
N VAL A 27 -4.47 -1.01 -9.14
CA VAL A 27 -3.18 -1.30 -8.47
C VAL A 27 -2.85 -2.79 -8.53
N TRP A 28 -3.83 -3.66 -8.25
CA TRP A 28 -3.62 -5.10 -8.19
C TRP A 28 -3.42 -5.75 -9.55
N PHE A 29 -4.17 -5.35 -10.58
CA PHE A 29 -4.19 -6.09 -11.85
C PHE A 29 -3.57 -5.34 -13.03
N ALA A 30 -3.39 -4.02 -12.93
CA ALA A 30 -2.83 -3.22 -14.01
C ALA A 30 -1.90 -2.10 -13.49
N PRO A 31 -0.91 -2.39 -12.61
CA PRO A 31 -0.15 -1.37 -11.90
C PRO A 31 0.55 -0.37 -12.83
N VAL A 32 1.18 -0.85 -13.91
CA VAL A 32 1.89 0.02 -14.88
C VAL A 32 0.94 1.01 -15.52
N ARG A 33 -0.23 0.55 -16.01
CA ARG A 33 -1.23 1.40 -16.67
C ARG A 33 -1.84 2.37 -15.68
N PHE A 34 -2.14 1.89 -14.47
CA PHE A 34 -2.72 2.68 -13.40
C PHE A 34 -1.81 3.86 -13.01
N PHE A 35 -0.55 3.59 -12.63
CA PHE A 35 0.36 4.65 -12.16
C PHE A 35 0.78 5.62 -13.27
N ARG A 36 0.86 5.16 -14.53
CA ARG A 36 1.12 6.04 -15.68
C ARG A 36 -0.04 6.99 -15.98
N GLY A 37 -1.28 6.58 -15.69
CA GLY A 37 -2.49 7.37 -15.92
C GLY A 37 -2.86 8.30 -14.77
N LEU A 38 -2.13 8.29 -13.66
CA LEU A 38 -2.41 9.16 -12.52
C LEU A 38 -2.08 10.63 -12.84
N ASP A 39 -3.06 11.51 -12.65
CA ASP A 39 -2.83 12.95 -12.63
C ASP A 39 -1.85 13.33 -11.50
N PRO A 40 -0.67 13.91 -11.80
CA PRO A 40 0.30 14.35 -10.81
C PRO A 40 -0.22 15.48 -9.89
N GLN A 41 -1.22 16.24 -10.34
CA GLN A 41 -1.79 17.40 -9.61
C GLN A 41 -3.06 17.07 -8.82
N GLY A 42 -3.52 15.82 -8.84
CA GLY A 42 -4.79 15.40 -8.21
C GLY A 42 -4.84 15.42 -6.66
N GLY A 43 -3.92 16.11 -6.00
CA GLY A 43 -3.87 16.31 -4.55
C GLY A 43 -3.52 15.07 -3.71
N VAL A 44 -3.44 15.27 -2.39
CA VAL A 44 -3.02 14.25 -1.40
C VAL A 44 -4.18 13.65 -0.59
N ILE A 45 -5.35 14.29 -0.59
CA ILE A 45 -6.47 13.89 0.27
C ILE A 45 -7.02 12.53 -0.15
N ARG A 46 -7.31 12.34 -1.46
CA ARG A 46 -7.83 11.05 -1.98
C ARG A 46 -6.91 9.86 -1.72
N PRO A 47 -5.59 9.91 -2.06
CA PRO A 47 -4.69 8.80 -1.77
C PRO A 47 -4.48 8.58 -0.25
N ALA A 48 -4.55 9.63 0.57
CA ALA A 48 -4.50 9.49 2.03
C ALA A 48 -5.72 8.73 2.56
N ILE A 49 -6.94 9.14 2.16
CA ILE A 49 -8.18 8.43 2.52
C ILE A 49 -8.13 7.00 2.03
N PHE A 50 -7.70 6.75 0.79
CA PHE A 50 -7.56 5.40 0.26
C PHE A 50 -6.65 4.54 1.12
N ALA A 51 -5.44 5.02 1.44
CA ALA A 51 -4.50 4.30 2.29
C ALA A 51 -5.07 4.05 3.70
N SER A 52 -5.74 5.04 4.28
CA SER A 52 -6.43 4.89 5.58
C SER A 52 -7.54 3.86 5.53
N VAL A 53 -8.35 3.82 4.48
CA VAL A 53 -9.38 2.79 4.31
C VAL A 53 -8.75 1.40 4.16
N VAL A 54 -7.65 1.27 3.42
CA VAL A 54 -6.95 -0.02 3.30
C VAL A 54 -6.45 -0.51 4.66
N ILE A 55 -5.73 0.34 5.41
CA ILE A 55 -5.24 -0.04 6.75
C ILE A 55 -6.41 -0.32 7.70
N TYR A 56 -7.46 0.49 7.67
CA TYR A 56 -8.64 0.29 8.51
C TYR A 56 -9.31 -1.06 8.25
N LEU A 57 -9.50 -1.42 6.98
CA LEU A 57 -10.08 -2.70 6.59
C LEU A 57 -9.18 -3.87 6.97
N ASP A 58 -7.87 -3.73 6.81
CA ASP A 58 -6.90 -4.76 7.18
C ASP A 58 -6.98 -5.05 8.69
N LEU A 59 -6.90 -4.01 9.53
CA LEU A 59 -7.03 -4.12 11.00
C LEU A 59 -8.39 -4.68 11.43
N LEU A 60 -9.46 -4.26 10.76
CA LEU A 60 -10.82 -4.73 11.06
C LEU A 60 -10.96 -6.22 10.75
N LEU A 61 -10.50 -6.64 9.57
CA LEU A 61 -10.58 -8.03 9.11
C LEU A 61 -9.69 -8.94 9.94
N GLU A 62 -8.50 -8.46 10.32
CA GLU A 62 -7.62 -9.15 11.25
C GLU A 62 -8.29 -9.38 12.61
N ALA A 63 -8.87 -8.34 13.22
CA ALA A 63 -9.57 -8.46 14.50
C ALA A 63 -10.76 -9.44 14.42
N VAL A 64 -11.54 -9.40 13.34
CA VAL A 64 -12.65 -10.33 13.11
C VAL A 64 -12.14 -11.76 12.92
N LEU A 65 -11.05 -11.94 12.16
CA LEU A 65 -10.45 -13.26 11.95
C LEU A 65 -9.96 -13.85 13.27
N GLN A 66 -9.30 -13.05 14.11
CA GLN A 66 -8.87 -13.46 15.45
C GLN A 66 -10.04 -13.89 16.33
N MET A 67 -11.14 -13.13 16.36
CA MET A 67 -12.36 -13.51 17.10
C MET A 67 -12.91 -14.86 16.65
N LEU A 68 -13.04 -15.06 15.33
CA LEU A 68 -13.59 -16.29 14.77
C LEU A 68 -12.68 -17.49 15.03
N TRP A 69 -11.37 -17.27 14.98
CA TRP A 69 -10.36 -18.31 15.17
C TRP A 69 -10.24 -18.76 16.62
N LEU A 70 -10.10 -17.81 17.54
CA LEU A 70 -9.97 -18.07 18.98
C LEU A 70 -11.33 -18.41 19.63
N ARG A 71 -12.44 -18.10 18.94
CA ARG A 71 -13.82 -18.21 19.46
C ARG A 71 -14.05 -17.40 20.74
N GLU A 72 -13.25 -16.37 20.94
CA GLU A 72 -13.33 -15.48 22.09
C GLU A 72 -14.05 -14.19 21.70
N PHE A 73 -15.30 -14.06 22.16
CA PHE A 73 -16.05 -12.81 22.03
C PHE A 73 -15.79 -11.93 23.26
N ASN A 74 -14.85 -10.99 23.11
CA ASN A 74 -14.51 -10.03 24.14
C ASN A 74 -15.18 -8.67 23.88
N PHE A 75 -15.83 -8.09 24.90
CA PHE A 75 -16.42 -6.75 24.83
C PHE A 75 -15.40 -5.65 24.47
N ALA A 76 -14.13 -5.82 24.81
CA ALA A 76 -13.06 -4.90 24.40
C ALA A 76 -12.93 -4.82 22.87
N LEU A 77 -13.18 -5.92 22.17
CA LEU A 77 -13.10 -5.98 20.72
C LEU A 77 -14.27 -5.26 20.01
N THR A 78 -15.37 -5.00 20.71
CA THR A 78 -16.46 -4.13 20.21
C THR A 78 -15.96 -2.69 19.99
N TYR A 79 -14.95 -2.24 20.75
CA TYR A 79 -14.36 -0.91 20.62
C TYR A 79 -13.15 -0.87 19.68
N ALA A 80 -12.57 -2.02 19.34
CA ALA A 80 -11.41 -2.12 18.46
C ALA A 80 -11.59 -1.42 17.09
N PRO A 81 -12.77 -1.50 16.41
CA PRO A 81 -12.99 -0.78 15.15
C PRO A 81 -12.83 0.74 15.29
N PHE A 82 -13.30 1.34 16.39
CA PHE A 82 -13.19 2.79 16.58
C PHE A 82 -11.74 3.22 16.78
N LEU A 83 -10.98 2.45 17.57
CA LEU A 83 -9.55 2.72 17.75
C LEU A 83 -8.79 2.50 16.42
N ALA A 84 -9.07 1.41 15.71
CA ALA A 84 -8.47 1.10 14.42
C ALA A 84 -8.73 2.21 13.39
N LEU A 85 -9.91 2.82 13.39
CA LEU A 85 -10.23 3.95 12.51
C LEU A 85 -9.33 5.16 12.80
N VAL A 86 -9.19 5.55 14.07
CA VAL A 86 -8.33 6.68 14.46
C VAL A 86 -6.87 6.39 14.08
N VAL A 87 -6.40 5.18 14.39
CA VAL A 87 -5.05 4.74 14.04
C VAL A 87 -4.86 4.77 12.52
N ALA A 88 -5.79 4.25 11.73
CA ALA A 88 -5.66 4.19 10.27
C ALA A 88 -5.69 5.58 9.60
N ILE A 89 -6.50 6.51 10.11
CA ILE A 89 -6.56 7.90 9.60
C ILE A 89 -5.23 8.63 9.84
N VAL A 90 -4.57 8.39 10.96
CA VAL A 90 -3.31 9.06 11.31
C VAL A 90 -2.10 8.34 10.73
N LEU A 91 -2.04 7.03 10.93
CA LEU A 91 -0.87 6.21 10.64
C LEU A 91 -0.70 5.98 9.15
N ALA A 92 -1.77 5.72 8.39
CA ALA A 92 -1.64 5.43 6.95
C ALA A 92 -1.02 6.59 6.17
N PRO A 93 -1.51 7.84 6.29
CA PRO A 93 -0.90 8.97 5.60
C PRO A 93 0.53 9.25 6.08
N LEU A 94 0.82 9.05 7.37
CA LEU A 94 2.15 9.26 7.93
C LEU A 94 3.16 8.23 7.40
N LEU A 95 2.78 6.95 7.33
CA LEU A 95 3.60 5.88 6.76
C LEU A 95 3.88 6.13 5.27
N VAL A 96 2.86 6.53 4.51
CA VAL A 96 3.02 6.89 3.10
C VAL A 96 3.95 8.10 2.95
N ALA A 97 3.75 9.17 3.73
CA ALA A 97 4.61 10.35 3.70
C ALA A 97 6.07 10.03 4.07
N GLY A 98 6.27 9.21 5.10
CA GLY A 98 7.59 8.75 5.51
C GLY A 98 8.28 7.96 4.39
N LEU A 99 7.57 7.02 3.76
CA LEU A 99 8.11 6.27 2.63
C LEU A 99 8.44 7.16 1.44
N VAL A 100 7.59 8.14 1.12
CA VAL A 100 7.85 9.14 0.06
C VAL A 100 9.14 9.91 0.34
N VAL A 101 9.31 10.40 1.57
CA VAL A 101 10.53 11.12 1.96
C VAL A 101 11.75 10.23 1.79
N LEU A 102 11.71 8.99 2.28
CA LEU A 102 12.83 8.04 2.14
C LEU A 102 13.17 7.77 0.67
N VAL A 103 12.16 7.52 -0.17
CA VAL A 103 12.35 7.31 -1.62
C VAL A 103 13.00 8.53 -2.26
N LEU A 104 12.51 9.75 -1.95
CA LEU A 104 13.07 10.98 -2.53
C LEU A 104 14.50 11.25 -2.07
N VAL A 105 14.82 10.97 -0.80
CA VAL A 105 16.20 11.09 -0.28
C VAL A 105 17.13 10.13 -1.02
N ILE A 106 16.71 8.89 -1.22
CA ILE A 106 17.54 7.89 -1.92
C ILE A 106 17.73 8.26 -3.39
N LEU A 107 16.66 8.68 -4.07
CA LEU A 107 16.74 9.12 -5.48
C LEU A 107 17.58 10.39 -5.65
N GLY A 108 17.53 11.30 -4.67
CA GLY A 108 18.31 12.53 -4.64
C GLY A 108 19.74 12.36 -4.10
N GLY A 109 20.20 11.13 -3.84
CA GLY A 109 21.55 10.86 -3.35
C GLY A 109 21.84 11.47 -1.98
N GLY A 110 20.86 11.51 -1.09
CA GLY A 110 20.96 12.12 0.25
C GLY A 110 20.36 13.53 0.34
N THR A 111 19.83 14.07 -0.77
CA THR A 111 19.16 15.38 -0.80
C THR A 111 17.67 15.23 -1.08
N LEU A 112 16.85 16.10 -0.49
CA LEU A 112 15.40 16.07 -0.71
C LEU A 112 15.06 16.77 -2.04
N SER A 113 14.57 16.01 -3.02
CA SER A 113 14.06 16.59 -4.27
C SER A 113 12.77 17.38 -4.01
N ARG A 114 12.76 18.68 -4.34
CA ARG A 114 11.69 19.63 -3.95
C ARG A 114 10.38 19.49 -4.75
N GLY A 115 10.36 18.72 -5.83
CA GLY A 115 9.20 18.63 -6.75
C GLY A 115 8.46 17.29 -6.77
N GLY A 116 9.03 16.24 -6.16
CA GLY A 116 8.52 14.87 -6.32
C GLY A 116 7.51 14.41 -5.26
N PHE A 117 7.32 15.17 -4.18
CA PHE A 117 6.55 14.70 -3.01
C PHE A 117 5.09 14.41 -3.34
N PHE A 118 4.35 15.38 -3.89
CA PHE A 118 2.92 15.24 -4.12
C PHE A 118 2.56 14.12 -5.11
N PRO A 119 3.21 14.01 -6.29
CA PRO A 119 2.94 12.91 -7.21
C PRO A 119 3.29 11.55 -6.59
N LEU A 120 4.40 11.48 -5.85
CA LEU A 120 4.87 10.23 -5.26
C LEU A 120 4.01 9.79 -4.07
N PHE A 121 3.58 10.72 -3.22
CA PHE A 121 2.63 10.46 -2.14
C PHE A 121 1.35 9.88 -2.67
N ARG A 122 0.86 10.42 -3.78
CA ARG A 122 -0.31 9.91 -4.46
C ARG A 122 -0.11 8.49 -4.98
N ALA A 123 0.99 8.26 -5.69
CA ALA A 123 1.29 6.94 -6.25
C ALA A 123 1.49 5.88 -5.16
N LEU A 124 2.29 6.17 -4.13
CA LEU A 124 2.53 5.24 -3.02
C LEU A 124 1.31 5.09 -2.10
N GLY A 125 0.49 6.14 -1.95
CA GLY A 125 -0.78 6.09 -1.26
C GLY A 125 -1.73 5.08 -1.93
N TYR A 126 -1.83 5.07 -3.26
CA TYR A 126 -2.60 4.02 -3.95
C TYR A 126 -1.89 2.66 -3.93
N ALA A 127 -0.57 2.61 -4.00
CA ALA A 127 0.19 1.35 -3.91
C ALA A 127 -0.04 0.64 -2.57
N SER A 128 -0.42 1.36 -1.51
CA SER A 128 -0.83 0.77 -0.23
C SER A 128 -1.99 -0.22 -0.35
N GLY A 129 -2.75 -0.20 -1.46
CA GLY A 129 -3.81 -1.14 -1.75
C GLY A 129 -3.38 -2.61 -1.76
N ILE A 130 -2.08 -2.90 -1.95
CA ILE A 130 -1.56 -4.26 -1.77
C ILE A 130 -1.68 -4.73 -0.31
N GLY A 131 -1.65 -3.80 0.64
CA GLY A 131 -1.87 -4.05 2.06
C GLY A 131 -3.22 -4.70 2.37
N PHE A 132 -4.22 -4.55 1.50
CA PHE A 132 -5.55 -5.16 1.69
C PHE A 132 -5.55 -6.70 1.76
N ALA A 133 -4.47 -7.36 1.31
CA ALA A 133 -4.36 -8.81 1.40
C ALA A 133 -3.62 -9.30 2.66
N LEU A 134 -3.09 -8.40 3.50
CA LEU A 134 -2.21 -8.80 4.60
C LEU A 134 -2.95 -9.49 5.76
N TRP A 135 -4.23 -9.18 5.97
CA TRP A 135 -5.10 -9.90 6.92
C TRP A 135 -5.34 -11.37 6.57
N ILE A 136 -5.11 -11.80 5.32
CA ILE A 136 -5.31 -13.19 4.90
C ILE A 136 -4.10 -14.01 5.36
N PRO A 137 -4.28 -15.10 6.13
CA PRO A 137 -3.18 -15.96 6.54
C PRO A 137 -2.34 -16.43 5.34
N PHE A 138 -1.01 -16.45 5.50
CA PHE A 138 -0.02 -16.78 4.47
C PHE A 138 0.03 -15.86 3.24
N ALA A 139 -0.96 -14.99 3.01
CA ALA A 139 -0.93 -14.05 1.89
C ALA A 139 0.24 -13.06 1.94
N PRO A 140 0.77 -12.59 3.10
CA PRO A 140 1.95 -11.73 3.15
C PRO A 140 3.16 -12.32 2.41
N LEU A 141 3.31 -13.65 2.34
CA LEU A 141 4.39 -14.32 1.59
C LEU A 141 4.40 -13.95 0.10
N LEU A 142 3.22 -13.65 -0.48
CA LEU A 142 3.09 -13.19 -1.87
C LEU A 142 2.83 -11.68 -1.96
N ALA A 143 2.06 -11.12 -1.04
CA ALA A 143 1.68 -9.71 -1.04
C ALA A 143 2.87 -8.79 -0.77
N VAL A 144 3.82 -9.18 0.09
CA VAL A 144 5.04 -8.39 0.35
C VAL A 144 5.94 -8.28 -0.89
N PRO A 145 6.36 -9.37 -1.55
CA PRO A 145 7.19 -9.26 -2.76
C PRO A 145 6.42 -8.61 -3.92
N TYR A 146 5.13 -8.89 -4.07
CA TYR A 146 4.31 -8.22 -5.07
C TYR A 146 4.13 -6.72 -4.78
N GLY A 147 3.93 -6.35 -3.51
CA GLY A 147 3.84 -4.97 -3.05
C GLY A 147 5.12 -4.19 -3.30
N ALA A 148 6.28 -4.81 -3.06
CA ALA A 148 7.58 -4.23 -3.40
C ALA A 148 7.72 -3.98 -4.92
N PHE A 149 7.26 -4.92 -5.75
CA PHE A 149 7.19 -4.73 -7.20
C PHE A 149 6.24 -3.58 -7.59
N VAL A 150 5.04 -3.54 -7.03
CA VAL A 150 4.02 -2.51 -7.31
C VAL A 150 4.51 -1.13 -6.87
N ALA A 151 5.15 -1.01 -5.71
CA ALA A 151 5.78 0.22 -5.25
C ALA A 151 6.91 0.65 -6.20
N THR A 152 7.75 -0.28 -6.64
CA THR A 152 8.80 0.00 -7.63
C THR A 152 8.21 0.56 -8.93
N VAL A 153 7.12 -0.04 -9.42
CA VAL A 153 6.40 0.43 -10.61
C VAL A 153 5.80 1.82 -10.37
N ALA A 154 5.20 2.06 -9.21
CA ALA A 154 4.65 3.36 -8.84
C ALA A 154 5.72 4.46 -8.91
N VAL A 155 6.87 4.26 -8.25
CA VAL A 155 7.97 5.24 -8.27
C VAL A 155 8.52 5.45 -9.69
N LYS A 156 8.73 4.35 -10.43
CA LYS A 156 9.26 4.40 -11.80
C LYS A 156 8.34 5.22 -12.72
N GLU A 157 7.05 4.89 -12.76
CA GLU A 157 6.11 5.52 -13.69
C GLU A 157 5.78 6.97 -13.26
N THR A 158 5.76 7.27 -11.97
CA THR A 158 5.46 8.62 -11.47
C THR A 158 6.61 9.62 -11.64
N LEU A 159 7.85 9.20 -11.37
CA LEU A 159 9.02 10.09 -11.46
C LEU A 159 9.82 9.91 -12.76
N ASN A 160 9.37 9.02 -13.64
CA ASN A 160 10.02 8.69 -14.91
C ASN A 160 11.52 8.36 -14.76
N VAL A 161 11.86 7.62 -13.71
CA VAL A 161 13.24 7.20 -13.41
C VAL A 161 13.53 5.80 -13.97
N THR A 162 14.80 5.44 -14.04
CA THR A 162 15.19 4.07 -14.46
C THR A 162 14.66 3.03 -13.47
N ARG A 163 14.32 1.84 -13.98
CA ARG A 163 13.79 0.74 -13.16
C ARG A 163 14.73 0.37 -12.00
N ALA A 164 16.05 0.35 -12.26
CA ALA A 164 17.05 0.04 -11.25
C ALA A 164 17.05 1.09 -10.12
N ARG A 165 16.94 2.38 -10.46
CA ARG A 165 16.84 3.46 -9.46
C ARG A 165 15.54 3.40 -8.66
N ALA A 166 14.41 3.17 -9.33
CA ALA A 166 13.13 3.01 -8.64
C ALA A 166 13.14 1.81 -7.68
N ALA A 167 13.71 0.68 -8.12
CA ALA A 167 13.83 -0.51 -7.30
C ALA A 167 14.73 -0.25 -6.08
N ALA A 168 15.90 0.36 -6.27
CA ALA A 168 16.77 0.73 -5.15
C ALA A 168 16.04 1.66 -4.16
N ALA A 169 15.38 2.71 -4.65
CA ALA A 169 14.71 3.69 -3.79
C ALA A 169 13.52 3.14 -3.01
N THR A 170 12.89 2.06 -3.47
CA THR A 170 11.76 1.41 -2.80
C THR A 170 12.18 0.21 -1.94
N LEU A 171 13.09 -0.62 -2.45
CA LEU A 171 13.55 -1.83 -1.75
C LEU A 171 14.48 -1.52 -0.59
N ILE A 172 15.30 -0.47 -0.66
CA ILE A 172 16.18 -0.08 0.45
C ILE A 172 15.37 0.27 1.72
N PRO A 173 14.37 1.18 1.68
CA PRO A 173 13.62 1.52 2.89
C PRO A 173 12.74 0.34 3.35
N LEU A 174 12.11 -0.40 2.44
CA LEU A 174 11.32 -1.58 2.81
C LEU A 174 12.20 -2.67 3.44
N GLY A 175 13.36 -2.96 2.84
CA GLY A 175 14.33 -3.89 3.37
C GLY A 175 14.88 -3.45 4.73
N ALA A 176 15.14 -2.16 4.91
CA ALA A 176 15.58 -1.62 6.20
C ALA A 176 14.51 -1.83 7.28
N VAL A 177 13.23 -1.59 6.99
CA VAL A 177 12.13 -1.85 7.93
C VAL A 177 12.06 -3.34 8.27
N ILE A 178 12.12 -4.23 7.28
CA ILE A 178 12.12 -5.69 7.51
C ILE A 178 13.30 -6.10 8.39
N LEU A 179 14.50 -5.58 8.12
CA LEU A 179 15.70 -5.86 8.94
C LEU A 179 15.55 -5.34 10.37
N ILE A 180 15.01 -4.13 10.57
CA ILE A 180 14.76 -3.58 11.90
C ILE A 180 13.78 -4.47 12.66
N VAL A 181 12.67 -4.88 12.04
CA VAL A 181 11.69 -5.79 12.62
C VAL A 181 12.33 -7.13 13.00
N LEU A 182 13.14 -7.72 12.12
CA LEU A 182 13.88 -8.96 12.38
C LEU A 182 14.85 -8.83 13.56
N VAL A 183 15.54 -7.69 13.69
CA VAL A 183 16.48 -7.44 14.78
C VAL A 183 15.77 -7.21 16.11
N LEU A 184 14.61 -6.54 16.10
CA LEU A 184 13.87 -6.21 17.32
C LEU A 184 13.08 -7.39 17.89
N LEU A 185 12.45 -8.19 17.03
CA LEU A 185 11.58 -9.30 17.43
C LEU A 185 12.31 -10.66 17.46
N GLY A 186 13.46 -10.74 16.78
CA GLY A 186 14.11 -12.02 16.51
C GLY A 186 13.49 -12.76 15.32
N PRO A 187 14.20 -13.75 14.77
CA PRO A 187 13.81 -14.42 13.52
C PRO A 187 12.52 -15.24 13.64
N ASP A 188 12.23 -15.82 14.81
CA ASP A 188 11.07 -16.70 15.02
C ASP A 188 9.76 -15.90 15.04
N GLU A 189 9.72 -14.77 15.76
CA GLU A 189 8.55 -13.89 15.82
C GLU A 189 8.31 -13.17 14.48
N ALA A 190 9.38 -12.74 13.80
CA ALA A 190 9.28 -12.13 12.48
C ALA A 190 8.76 -13.11 11.41
N ALA A 191 9.12 -14.39 11.48
CA ALA A 191 8.52 -15.42 10.65
C ALA A 191 7.03 -15.58 10.95
N GLY A 192 6.63 -15.44 12.23
CA GLY A 192 5.24 -15.36 12.65
C GLY A 192 4.46 -14.27 11.92
N PHE A 193 5.00 -13.04 11.81
CA PHE A 193 4.36 -11.95 11.07
C PHE A 193 4.15 -12.24 9.57
N LEU A 194 5.07 -12.97 8.93
CA LEU A 194 4.96 -13.30 7.50
C LEU A 194 3.97 -14.44 7.24
N VAL A 195 3.90 -15.39 8.16
CA VAL A 195 2.93 -16.48 8.11
C VAL A 195 1.55 -15.97 8.50
N ASN A 196 1.50 -14.95 9.36
CA ASN A 196 0.30 -14.36 9.96
C ASN A 196 -0.71 -15.45 10.37
N PRO A 197 -0.32 -16.40 11.25
CA PRO A 197 -1.25 -17.41 11.70
C PRO A 197 -2.35 -16.72 12.51
N PRO A 198 -3.63 -17.02 12.24
CA PRO A 198 -4.72 -16.34 12.92
C PRO A 198 -4.62 -16.53 14.44
N GLY A 199 -4.63 -15.42 15.20
CA GLY A 199 -4.52 -15.40 16.65
C GLY A 199 -3.12 -15.22 17.25
N SER A 200 -2.13 -14.77 16.47
CA SER A 200 -0.79 -14.34 16.96
C SER A 200 -0.79 -12.98 17.65
#